data_AF-A0A956XS73-F1
#
_entry.id   AF-A0A956XS73-F1
#
_cell.length_a   1.000
_cell.length_b   1.000
_cell.length_c   1.000
_cell.angle_alpha   90.00
_cell.angle_beta   90.00
_cell.angle_gamma   90.00
#
_symmetry.space_group_name_H-M   'P 1'
#
loop_
_entity.id
_entity.type
_entity.pdbx_description
1 polymer ?
#
loop_
_entity_poly.entity_id
_entity_poly.type
_entity_poly.pdbx_seq_one_letter_code
_entity_poly.pdbx_strand_id
1 'polypeptide(L)'
;MHILAITTASQTSPSPAIQDHLDGLLAYGITYDVYTIHVHNKKSYLKAAQFVAGTMLQRRKYDLIHAFYGHCGLIARAQFTLPVVVT
;
A
#
# COMPACT_ATOMS: atom_id res chain seq x y z
N MET A 1 12.65 -6.98 6.18
CA MET A 1 11.99 -5.69 5.90
C MET A 1 10.54 -6.00 5.56
N HIS A 2 9.59 -5.36 6.22
CA HIS A 2 8.15 -5.57 5.98
C HIS A 2 7.55 -4.32 5.38
N ILE A 3 7.00 -4.42 4.18
CA ILE A 3 6.43 -3.30 3.44
C ILE A 3 4.91 -3.37 3.40
N LEU A 4 4.26 -2.20 3.33
CA LEU A 4 2.84 -2.10 3.02
C LEU A 4 2.66 -1.73 1.55
N ALA A 5 2.15 -2.66 0.75
CA ALA A 5 1.81 -2.43 -0.65
C ALA A 5 0.38 -1.91 -0.77
N ILE A 6 0.19 -0.71 -1.31
CA ILE A 6 -1.12 -0.10 -1.53
C ILE A 6 -1.40 -0.10 -3.02
N THR A 7 -2.53 -0.67 -3.42
CA THR A 7 -2.93 -0.73 -4.82
C THR A 7 -4.40 -0.42 -5.00
N THR A 8 -4.79 -0.04 -6.21
CA THR A 8 -6.20 0.08 -6.60
C THR A 8 -6.56 -1.11 -7.49
N ALA A 9 -7.61 -1.85 -7.10
CA ALA A 9 -8.14 -2.91 -7.95
C ALA A 9 -9.67 -2.91 -7.91
N SER A 10 -10.25 -3.34 -9.03
CA SER A 10 -11.68 -3.63 -9.12
C SER A 10 -12.05 -4.88 -8.32
N GLN A 11 -11.11 -5.84 -8.23
CA GLN A 11 -11.25 -7.11 -7.54
C GLN A 11 -10.45 -7.13 -6.23
N THR A 12 -10.66 -8.16 -5.41
CA THR A 12 -10.00 -8.33 -4.11
C THR A 12 -8.49 -8.56 -4.23
N SER A 13 -8.03 -9.05 -5.38
CA SER A 13 -6.62 -9.34 -5.65
C SER A 13 -5.94 -8.22 -6.44
N PRO A 14 -4.64 -7.97 -6.20
CA PRO A 14 -3.83 -7.07 -7.02
C PRO A 14 -3.79 -7.54 -8.47
N SER A 15 -3.47 -6.63 -9.40
CA SER A 15 -3.27 -7.02 -10.80
C SER A 15 -2.08 -7.98 -10.93
N PRO A 16 -2.05 -8.87 -11.94
CA PRO A 16 -0.96 -9.83 -12.13
C PRO A 16 0.42 -9.16 -12.18
N ALA A 17 0.53 -7.99 -12.82
CA ALA A 17 1.79 -7.23 -12.88
C ALA A 17 2.28 -6.75 -11.50
N ILE A 18 1.35 -6.39 -10.60
CA ILE A 18 1.71 -6.01 -9.22
C ILE A 18 2.07 -7.27 -8.44
N GLN A 19 1.35 -8.37 -8.65
CA GLN A 19 1.66 -9.65 -8.02
C GLN A 19 3.07 -10.14 -8.39
N ASP A 20 3.45 -10.09 -9.66
CA ASP A 20 4.81 -10.48 -10.10
C ASP A 20 5.89 -9.61 -9.44
N HIS A 21 5.62 -8.30 -9.27
CA HIS A 21 6.54 -7.40 -8.58
C HIS A 21 6.67 -7.75 -7.09
N LEU A 22 5.54 -8.04 -6.43
CA LEU A 22 5.51 -8.45 -5.04
C LEU A 22 6.20 -9.81 -4.82
N ASP A 23 5.99 -10.77 -5.71
CA ASP A 23 6.65 -12.08 -5.69
C ASP A 23 8.17 -11.94 -5.88
N GLY A 24 8.59 -10.99 -6.73
CA GLY A 24 10.00 -10.60 -6.83
C GLY A 24 10.57 -10.11 -5.50
N LEU A 25 9.84 -9.31 -4.74
CA LEU A 25 10.27 -8.82 -3.42
C LEU A 25 10.36 -9.96 -2.39
N LEU A 26 9.46 -10.94 -2.43
CA LEU A 26 9.55 -12.15 -1.61
C LEU A 26 10.81 -12.95 -1.89
N ALA A 27 11.23 -13.04 -3.16
CA ALA A 27 12.47 -13.73 -3.52
C ALA A 27 13.73 -13.09 -2.90
N TYR A 28 13.66 -11.80 -2.55
CA TYR A 28 14.71 -11.07 -1.80
C TYR A 28 14.52 -11.11 -0.27
N GLY A 29 13.57 -11.90 0.24
CA GLY A 29 13.28 -12.01 1.67
C GLY A 29 12.53 -10.81 2.24
N ILE A 30 11.90 -9.99 1.40
CA ILE A 30 11.06 -8.86 1.82
C ILE A 30 9.62 -9.37 1.96
N THR A 31 9.04 -9.19 3.14
CA THR A 31 7.63 -9.53 3.38
C THR A 31 6.76 -8.32 3.06
N TYR A 32 5.51 -8.57 2.64
CA TYR A 32 4.58 -7.50 2.32
C TYR A 32 3.16 -7.80 2.82
N ASP A 33 2.47 -6.74 3.23
CA ASP A 33 1.01 -6.75 3.40
C ASP A 33 0.39 -5.96 2.23
N VAL A 34 -0.68 -6.46 1.61
CA VAL A 34 -1.37 -5.76 0.52
C VAL A 34 -2.64 -5.10 1.05
N TYR A 35 -2.77 -3.80 0.77
CA TYR A 35 -3.99 -3.04 1.00
C TYR A 35 -4.60 -2.60 -0.33
N THR A 36 -5.72 -3.23 -0.69
CA THR A 36 -6.44 -2.95 -1.93
C THR A 36 -7.53 -1.91 -1.72
N ILE A 37 -7.47 -0.82 -2.49
CA ILE A 37 -8.48 0.23 -2.51
C ILE A 37 -9.50 -0.09 -3.60
N HIS A 38 -10.74 -0.33 -3.19
CA HIS A 38 -11.84 -0.52 -4.12
C HIS A 38 -12.28 0.82 -4.74
N VAL A 39 -12.06 0.94 -6.06
CA VAL A 39 -12.25 2.15 -6.87
C VAL A 39 -13.71 2.63 -6.94
N HIS A 40 -14.68 1.75 -6.65
CA HIS A 40 -16.11 2.04 -6.79
C HIS A 40 -16.64 3.15 -5.88
N ASN A 41 -15.94 3.52 -4.80
CA ASN A 41 -16.45 4.50 -3.83
C ASN A 41 -15.38 5.53 -3.41
N LYS A 42 -15.71 6.83 -3.52
CA LYS A 42 -14.87 7.93 -2.98
C LYS A 42 -14.56 7.76 -1.49
N LYS A 43 -15.48 7.16 -0.73
CA LYS A 43 -15.29 6.84 0.70
C LYS A 43 -14.18 5.82 0.94
N SER A 44 -13.88 4.94 -0.03
CA SER A 44 -12.77 3.98 0.07
C SER A 44 -11.42 4.68 0.11
N TYR A 45 -11.26 5.77 -0.65
CA TYR A 45 -10.05 6.58 -0.62
C TYR A 45 -9.85 7.29 0.72
N LEU A 46 -10.93 7.81 1.32
CA LEU A 46 -10.86 8.42 2.65
C LEU A 46 -10.53 7.38 3.73
N LYS A 47 -11.14 6.18 3.67
CA LYS A 47 -10.81 5.07 4.58
C LYS A 47 -9.35 4.62 4.43
N ALA A 48 -8.84 4.56 3.20
CA ALA A 48 -7.46 4.22 2.93
C ALA A 48 -6.50 5.27 3.51
N ALA A 49 -6.81 6.56 3.36
CA ALA A 49 -6.04 7.64 4.00
C ALA A 49 -6.06 7.52 5.54
N GLN A 50 -7.21 7.22 6.14
CA GLN A 50 -7.33 7.00 7.58
C GLN A 50 -6.56 5.76 8.04
N PHE A 51 -6.58 4.68 7.26
CA PHE A 51 -5.81 3.47 7.54
C PHE A 51 -4.30 3.77 7.52
N VAL A 52 -3.82 4.43 6.47
CA VAL A 52 -2.40 4.80 6.35
C VAL A 52 -1.97 5.76 7.45
N ALA A 53 -2.76 6.78 7.77
CA ALA A 53 -2.49 7.64 8.93
C ALA A 53 -2.49 6.83 10.24
N GLY A 54 -3.39 5.86 10.38
CA GLY A 54 -3.47 4.95 11.53
C GLY A 54 -2.25 4.02 11.67
N THR A 55 -1.61 3.63 10.56
CA THR A 55 -0.37 2.82 10.62
C THR A 55 0.79 3.55 11.29
N MET A 56 0.74 4.88 11.40
CA MET A 56 1.73 5.67 12.17
C MET A 56 1.60 5.44 13.69
N LEU A 57 0.39 5.16 14.17
CA LEU A 57 0.08 4.95 15.59
C LEU A 57 0.41 3.53 16.04
N GLN A 58 0.41 2.57 15.11
CA GLN A 58 0.86 1.21 15.38
C GLN A 58 2.39 1.19 15.38
N ARG A 59 3.01 0.97 16.55
CA ARG A 59 4.47 0.89 16.74
C ARG A 59 5.14 0.10 15.60
N ARG A 60 5.69 0.84 14.63
CA ARG A 60 6.62 0.41 13.58
C ARG A 60 6.33 -0.97 12.96
N LYS A 61 5.06 -1.24 12.60
CA LYS A 61 4.68 -2.50 11.94
C LYS A 61 5.32 -2.66 10.56
N TYR A 62 5.57 -1.55 9.87
CA TYR A 62 6.13 -1.52 8.51
C TYR A 62 7.36 -0.63 8.45
N ASP A 63 8.29 -1.00 7.57
CA ASP A 63 9.52 -0.24 7.29
C ASP A 63 9.31 0.76 6.14
N LEU A 64 8.39 0.47 5.22
CA LEU A 64 8.17 1.21 3.97
C LEU A 64 6.70 1.09 3.52
N ILE A 65 6.17 2.14 2.92
CA ILE A 65 4.92 2.07 2.17
C ILE A 65 5.21 2.14 0.68
N HIS A 66 4.74 1.17 -0.09
CA HIS A 66 4.85 1.15 -1.52
C HIS A 66 3.48 1.35 -2.17
N ALA A 67 3.29 2.48 -2.86
CA ALA A 67 2.05 2.85 -3.50
C ALA A 67 2.10 2.60 -5.00
N PHE A 68 1.26 1.68 -5.47
CA PHE A 68 1.13 1.30 -6.87
C PHE A 68 0.00 2.08 -7.54
N TYR A 69 0.40 2.96 -8.46
CA TYR A 69 -0.39 3.73 -9.43
C TYR A 69 -1.55 4.57 -8.87
N GLY A 70 -1.92 5.62 -9.63
CA GLY A 70 -3.12 6.42 -9.37
C GLY A 70 -3.09 7.21 -8.06
N HIS A 71 -4.21 7.22 -7.32
CA HIS A 71 -4.35 8.02 -6.08
C HIS A 71 -3.72 7.36 -4.85
N CYS A 72 -3.15 6.15 -5.00
CA CYS A 72 -2.44 5.45 -3.93
C CYS A 72 -1.25 6.27 -3.41
N GLY A 73 -0.53 6.97 -4.30
CA GLY A 73 0.62 7.79 -3.92
C GLY A 73 0.23 8.98 -3.04
N LEU A 74 -0.92 9.61 -3.32
CA LEU A 74 -1.44 10.71 -2.50
C LEU A 74 -1.86 10.20 -1.11
N ILE A 75 -2.50 9.04 -1.06
CA ILE A 75 -2.90 8.37 0.19
C ILE A 75 -1.68 7.96 1.02
N ALA A 76 -0.65 7.39 0.38
CA ALA A 76 0.58 6.99 1.06
C ALA A 76 1.35 8.18 1.65
N ARG A 77 1.17 9.37 1.07
CA ARG A 77 1.72 10.63 1.60
C ARG A 77 0.89 11.28 2.70
N ALA A 78 -0.29 10.74 3.03
CA ALA A 78 -1.05 11.18 4.19
C ALA A 78 -0.35 10.86 5.52
N GLN A 79 0.69 10.02 5.47
CA GLN A 79 1.61 9.78 6.57
C GLN A 79 3.00 10.38 6.25
N PHE A 80 3.71 10.82 7.29
CA PHE A 80 4.99 11.52 7.24
C PHE A 80 6.14 10.82 7.96
N THR A 81 5.96 9.61 8.49
CA THR A 81 6.96 8.93 9.35
C THR A 81 7.67 7.78 8.65
N LEU A 82 7.00 7.09 7.73
CA LEU A 82 7.54 5.99 6.95
C LEU A 82 7.98 6.48 5.57
N PRO A 83 9.08 5.95 5.03
CA PRO A 83 9.46 6.21 3.65
C PRO A 83 8.38 5.68 2.69
N VAL A 84 8.09 6.47 1.65
CA VAL A 84 7.07 6.15 0.65
C VAL A 84 7.71 6.02 -0.72
N VAL A 85 7.45 4.90 -1.39
CA VAL A 85 7.83 4.69 -2.79
C VAL A 85 6.57 4.67 -3.63
N VAL A 86 6.50 5.53 -4.64
CA VAL A 86 5.38 5.61 -5.58
C VAL A 86 5.85 5.11 -6.94
N THR A 87 5.02 4.29 -7.59
CA THR A 87 5.22 3.79 -8.96
C THR A 87 3.96 4.05 -9.76
#